data_AF-A0A2H0G339-F1
#
_entry.id   AF-A0A2H0G339-F1
#
_cell.length_a   1.000
_cell.length_b   1.000
_cell.length_c   1.000
_cell.angle_alpha   90.00
_cell.angle_beta   90.00
_cell.angle_gamma   90.00
#
_symmetry.space_group_name_H-M   'P 1'
#
loop_
_entity.id
_entity.type
_entity.pdbx_description
1 polymer ?
#
loop_
_entity_poly.entity_id
_entity_poly.type
_entity_poly.pdbx_seq_one_letter_code
_entity_poly.pdbx_strand_id
1 'polypeptide(L)' 'MKKARLAALLRQVRLDANFTQLQLAENIGQTQSYVSKYENGEQRLDLIELEGVCKAVGIPLIDFVERYLES' A
#
# COMPACT_ATOMS: atom_id res chain seq x y z
N MET A 1 10.19 12.98 8.44
CA MET A 1 11.12 12.12 7.68
C MET A 1 10.79 10.61 7.75
N LYS A 2 10.32 10.01 8.86
CA LYS A 2 9.90 8.58 8.90
C LYS A 2 8.45 8.28 8.46
N LYS A 3 7.50 9.22 8.63
CA LYS A 3 6.10 9.07 8.18
C LYS A 3 5.94 8.85 6.67
N ALA A 4 6.91 9.30 5.88
CA ALA A 4 6.85 9.30 4.42
C ALA A 4 7.24 7.96 3.77
N ARG A 5 8.05 7.11 4.43
CA ARG A 5 8.64 5.92 3.80
C ARG A 5 7.62 4.82 3.52
N LEU A 6 6.84 4.42 4.53
CA LEU A 6 5.80 3.40 4.35
C LEU A 6 4.75 3.86 3.33
N ALA A 7 4.31 5.11 3.45
CA ALA A 7 3.31 5.70 2.56
C ALA A 7 3.81 5.77 1.11
N ALA A 8 5.06 6.17 0.90
CA ALA A 8 5.70 6.20 -0.41
C ALA A 8 5.86 4.79 -1.00
N LEU A 9 6.26 3.80 -0.19
CA LEU A 9 6.37 2.41 -0.66
C LEU A 9 5.01 1.82 -1.03
N LEU A 10 3.97 2.04 -0.22
CA LEU A 10 2.59 1.64 -0.52
C LEU A 10 2.11 2.22 -1.85
N ARG A 11 2.40 3.49 -2.11
CA ARG A 11 2.12 4.13 -3.38
C ARG A 11 2.93 3.52 -4.52
N GLN A 12 4.21 3.24 -4.29
CA GLN A 12 5.08 2.67 -5.32
C GLN A 12 4.61 1.28 -5.74
N VAL A 13 4.30 0.38 -4.80
CA VAL A 13 3.85 -0.97 -5.15
C VAL A 13 2.51 -0.98 -5.89
N ARG A 14 1.61 -0.03 -5.59
CA ARG A 14 0.38 0.16 -6.38
C ARG A 14 0.71 0.58 -7.82
N LEU A 15 1.63 1.53 -7.99
CA LEU A 15 2.03 2.00 -9.32
C LEU A 15 2.74 0.91 -10.12
N ASP A 16 3.60 0.10 -9.48
CA ASP A 16 4.26 -1.05 -10.10
C ASP A 16 3.24 -2.08 -10.63
N ALA A 17 2.13 -2.25 -9.92
CA ALA A 17 1.00 -3.09 -10.34
C ALA A 17 0.06 -2.41 -11.38
N ASN A 18 0.39 -1.21 -11.84
CA ASN A 18 -0.42 -0.41 -12.79
C ASN A 18 -1.86 -0.14 -12.34
N PHE A 19 -2.09 -0.04 -11.03
CA PHE A 19 -3.41 0.26 -10.48
C PHE A 19 -3.57 1.75 -10.22
N THR A 20 -4.73 2.30 -10.56
CA THR A 20 -5.21 3.56 -9.97
C THR A 20 -5.59 3.34 -8.51
N GLN A 21 -5.69 4.42 -7.72
CA GLN A 21 -6.16 4.31 -6.34
C GLN A 21 -7.59 3.74 -6.24
N LEU A 22 -8.44 4.03 -7.23
CA LEU A 22 -9.81 3.49 -7.30
C LEU A 22 -9.80 1.97 -7.54
N GLN A 23 -9.01 1.50 -8.51
CA GLN A 23 -8.91 0.06 -8.82
C GLN A 23 -8.35 -0.75 -7.65
N LEU A 24 -7.34 -0.22 -6.95
CA LEU A 24 -6.84 -0.88 -5.73
C LEU A 24 -7.92 -0.92 -4.65
N ALA A 25 -8.63 0.20 -4.44
CA ALA A 25 -9.69 0.28 -3.45
C ALA A 25 -10.79 -0.75 -3.70
N GLU A 26 -11.23 -0.90 -4.95
CA GLU A 26 -12.21 -1.90 -5.37
C GLU A 26 -11.73 -3.32 -5.07
N ASN A 27 -10.47 -3.65 -5.35
CA ASN A 27 -9.89 -4.97 -5.08
C ASN A 27 -9.77 -5.32 -3.59
N ILE A 28 -9.62 -4.33 -2.70
CA ILE A 28 -9.53 -4.54 -1.25
C ILE A 28 -10.85 -4.25 -0.51
N GLY A 29 -11.94 -3.98 -1.23
CA GLY A 29 -13.25 -3.69 -0.65
C GLY A 29 -13.29 -2.38 0.16
N GLN A 30 -12.53 -1.37 -0.26
CA GLN A 30 -12.41 -0.06 0.39
C GLN A 30 -12.74 1.09 -0.55
N THR A 31 -12.61 2.33 -0.06
CA THR A 31 -12.82 3.55 -0.86
C THR A 31 -11.51 4.09 -1.44
N GLN A 32 -11.56 4.83 -2.55
CA GLN A 32 -10.37 5.53 -3.07
C GLN A 32 -9.79 6.50 -2.02
N SER A 33 -10.62 7.11 -1.17
CA SER A 33 -10.17 7.97 -0.06
C SER A 33 -9.36 7.20 0.98
N TYR A 34 -9.75 5.97 1.32
CA TYR A 34 -8.98 5.08 2.18
C TYR A 34 -7.56 4.86 1.63
N VAL A 35 -7.46 4.57 0.33
CA VAL A 35 -6.16 4.41 -0.37
C VAL A 35 -5.33 5.69 -0.32
N SER A 36 -5.94 6.82 -0.66
CA SER A 36 -5.27 8.13 -0.61
C SER A 36 -4.71 8.46 0.79
N LYS A 37 -5.49 8.21 1.85
CA LYS A 37 -5.08 8.50 3.23
C LYS A 37 -3.85 7.72 3.68
N TYR A 38 -3.75 6.43 3.36
CA TYR A 38 -2.56 5.67 3.75
C TYR A 38 -1.35 6.00 2.86
N GLU A 39 -1.56 6.33 1.59
CA GLU A 39 -0.48 6.75 0.68
C GLU A 39 0.07 8.15 1.01
N ASN A 40 -0.70 8.97 1.72
CA ASN A 40 -0.26 10.26 2.27
C ASN A 40 0.21 10.15 3.74
N GLY A 41 0.10 8.97 4.36
CA GLY A 41 0.52 8.73 5.74
C GLY A 41 -0.41 9.34 6.81
N GLU A 42 -1.60 9.76 6.41
CA GLU A 42 -2.69 10.28 7.26
C GLU A 42 -3.37 9.15 8.04
N GLN A 43 -3.45 7.97 7.43
CA GLN A 43 -3.96 6.74 8.03
C GLN A 43 -2.86 5.67 8.07
N ARG A 44 -2.84 4.84 9.12
CA ARG A 44 -1.96 3.67 9.20
C ARG A 44 -2.74 2.43 8.78
N LEU A 45 -2.02 1.51 8.15
CA LEU A 45 -2.49 0.16 7.94
C LEU A 45 -1.99 -0.73 9.08
N ASP A 46 -2.85 -1.59 9.60
CA ASP A 46 -2.40 -2.74 10.38
C ASP A 46 -1.82 -3.84 9.47
N LEU A 47 -1.38 -4.95 10.06
CA LEU A 47 -0.74 -6.04 9.32
C LEU A 47 -1.70 -6.78 8.38
N ILE A 48 -2.97 -6.93 8.78
CA ILE A 48 -3.99 -7.62 7.97
C ILE A 48 -4.34 -6.75 6.76
N GLU A 49 -4.51 -5.46 6.97
CA GLU A 49 -4.75 -4.49 5.89
C GLU A 49 -3.57 -4.43 4.92
N LEU A 50 -2.33 -4.40 5.44
CA LEU A 50 -1.11 -4.44 4.62
C LEU A 50 -1.02 -5.72 3.80
N GLU A 51 -1.31 -6.88 4.40
CA GLU A 51 -1.34 -8.15 3.69
C GLU A 51 -2.39 -8.14 2.57
N GLY A 52 -3.57 -7.56 2.83
CA GLY A 52 -4.63 -7.37 1.84
C GLY A 52 -4.18 -6.53 0.64
N VAL A 53 -3.50 -5.41 0.89
CA VAL A 53 -2.92 -4.58 -0.17
C VAL A 53 -1.87 -5.36 -0.96
N CYS A 54 -0.96 -6.08 -0.29
CA CYS A 54 0.07 -6.88 -0.95
C CYS A 54 -0.53 -7.95 -1.87
N LYS A 55 -1.54 -8.68 -1.38
CA LYS A 55 -2.30 -9.66 -2.17
C LYS A 55 -2.97 -9.03 -3.39
N ALA A 56 -3.60 -7.87 -3.22
CA ALA A 56 -4.30 -7.17 -4.31
C ALA A 56 -3.35 -6.70 -5.42
N VAL A 57 -2.13 -6.27 -5.07
CA VAL A 57 -1.11 -5.83 -6.05
C VAL A 57 -0.18 -6.95 -6.51
N GLY A 58 -0.39 -8.18 -6.05
CA GLY A 58 0.35 -9.36 -6.50
C GLY A 58 1.78 -9.47 -5.99
N ILE A 59 2.09 -8.90 -4.82
CA ILE A 59 3.42 -9.03 -4.18
C ILE A 59 3.31 -9.86 -2.90
N PRO A 60 4.27 -10.75 -2.62
CA PRO A 60 4.39 -11.37 -1.30
C PRO A 60 4.60 -10.32 -0.21
N LEU A 61 3.97 -10.52 0.96
CA LEU A 61 4.15 -9.61 2.10
C LEU A 61 5.63 -9.55 2.55
N ILE A 62 6.37 -10.65 2.44
CA ILE A 62 7.78 -10.70 2.82
C ILE A 62 8.62 -9.78 1.91
N ASP A 63 8.40 -9.82 0.59
CA ASP A 63 9.06 -8.93 -0.37
C ASP A 63 8.76 -7.46 -0.08
N PHE A 64 7.52 -7.14 0.32
CA PHE A 64 7.17 -5.78 0.74
C PHE A 64 8.00 -5.35 1.96
N VAL A 65 8.13 -6.22 2.96
CA VAL A 65 8.91 -5.93 4.18
C VAL A 65 10.40 -5.80 3.87
N GLU A 66 10.96 -6.63 3.00
CA GLU A 66 12.36 -6.51 2.54
C GLU A 66 12.61 -5.14 1.88
N ARG A 67 11.79 -4.75 0.91
CA ARG A 67 11.84 -3.40 0.29
C ARG A 67 11.67 -2.28 1.33
N TYR A 68 10.80 -2.50 2.31
CA TYR A 68 10.61 -1.55 3.41
C TYR A 68 11.85 -1.42 4.29
N LEU A 69 12.67 -2.46 4.48
CA LEU A 69 13.88 -2.42 5.31
C LEU A 69 15.10 -1.86 4.54
N GLU A 70 15.14 -2.03 3.22
CA GLU A 70 16.23 -1.54 2.35
C GLU A 70 16.16 -0.04 1.97
N SER A 71 14.96 0.56 2.07
CA SER A 71 14.69 1.97 1.76
C SER A 71 15.23 2.99 2.78
#